data_AF-A0A288XFN1-F1
#
_entry.id   AF-A0A288XFN1-F1
#
_cell.length_a   1.000
_cell.length_b   1.000
_cell.length_c   1.000
_cell.angle_alpha   90.00
_cell.angle_beta   90.00
_cell.angle_gamma   90.00
#
_symmetry.space_group_name_H-M   'P 1'
#
loop_
_entity.id
_entity.type
_entity.pdbx_description
1 polymer ?
#
loop_
_entity_poly.entity_id
_entity_poly.type
_entity_poly.pdbx_seq_one_letter_code
_entity_poly.pdbx_strand_id
1 'polypeptide(L)' 'MARILYIIGDMPTYGYHRVWAILRRQSRNEGLPFVNAKRVYRIMSENSLLLLHDKPSRQQREHKGRYR' A
#
# COMPACT_ATOMS: atom_id res chain seq x y z
N MET A 1 -16.89 2.70 -8.89
CA MET A 1 -16.14 1.55 -8.33
C MET A 1 -15.06 1.04 -9.28
N ALA A 2 -15.28 1.02 -10.60
CA ALA A 2 -14.31 0.54 -11.60
C ALA A 2 -12.91 1.19 -11.56
N ARG A 3 -12.81 2.47 -11.21
CA ARG A 3 -11.54 3.21 -11.21
C ARG A 3 -10.50 2.69 -10.19
N ILE A 4 -10.95 2.30 -9.00
CA ILE A 4 -10.06 1.78 -7.95
C ILE A 4 -9.50 0.42 -8.39
N LEU A 5 -10.34 -0.45 -8.96
CA LEU A 5 -9.91 -1.75 -9.46
C LEU A 5 -8.95 -1.64 -10.66
N TYR A 6 -9.16 -0.68 -11.55
CA TYR A 6 -8.23 -0.42 -12.67
C TYR A 6 -6.82 -0.05 -12.17
N ILE A 7 -6.74 0.88 -11.22
CA ILE A 7 -5.45 1.31 -10.64
C ILE A 7 -4.80 0.19 -9.84
N ILE A 8 -5.60 -0.64 -9.15
CA ILE A 8 -5.06 -1.80 -8.44
C ILE A 8 -4.56 -2.87 -9.42
N GLY A 9 -5.27 -3.12 -10.52
CA GLY A 9 -4.92 -4.13 -11.51
C GLY A 9 -3.58 -3.89 -12.21
N ASP A 10 -3.22 -2.62 -12.41
CA ASP A 10 -1.90 -2.22 -12.95
C ASP A 10 -0.76 -2.39 -11.92
N MET A 11 -1.10 -2.60 -10.64
CA MET A 11 -0.15 -2.53 -9.53
C MET A 11 -0.29 -3.72 -8.56
N PRO A 12 -0.20 -4.98 -9.04
CA PRO A 12 -0.38 -6.17 -8.20
C PRO A 12 0.70 -6.33 -7.11
N THR A 13 1.86 -5.68 -7.29
CA THR A 13 2.99 -5.69 -6.35
C THR A 13 2.96 -4.57 -5.32
N TYR A 14 1.90 -3.75 -5.28
CA TYR A 14 1.79 -2.64 -4.36
C TYR A 14 0.84 -2.96 -3.20
N GLY A 15 1.29 -2.70 -1.96
CA GLY A 15 0.42 -2.79 -0.78
C GLY A 15 -0.62 -1.68 -0.76
N TYR A 16 -1.72 -1.90 -0.04
CA TYR A 16 -2.87 -0.98 0.01
C TYR A 16 -2.52 0.46 0.41
N HIS A 17 -1.48 0.66 1.23
CA HIS A 17 -1.00 1.99 1.59
C HIS A 17 -0.46 2.79 0.39
N ARG A 18 0.26 2.14 -0.53
CA ARG A 18 0.78 2.79 -1.74
C ARG A 18 -0.34 3.12 -2.71
N VAL A 19 -1.27 2.18 -2.92
CA VAL A 19 -2.47 2.39 -3.73
C VAL A 19 -3.28 3.57 -3.19
N TRP A 20 -3.48 3.64 -1.87
CA TRP A 20 -4.18 4.76 -1.22
C TRP A 20 -3.48 6.11 -1.46
N ALA A 21 -2.15 6.16 -1.39
CA ALA A 21 -1.40 7.39 -1.65
C ALA A 21 -1.60 7.91 -3.08
N ILE A 22 -1.67 7.00 -4.06
CA ILE A 22 -1.90 7.33 -5.48
C ILE A 22 -3.33 7.82 -5.68
N LEU A 23 -4.31 7.08 -5.16
CA LEU A 23 -5.73 7.49 -5.19
C LEU A 23 -5.92 8.87 -4.56
N ARG A 24 -5.24 9.15 -3.44
CA ARG A 24 -5.30 10.45 -2.77
C ARG A 24 -4.71 11.58 -3.62
N ARG A 25 -3.60 11.33 -4.33
CA ARG A 25 -2.99 12.30 -5.25
C ARG A 25 -3.89 12.57 -6.46
N GLN A 26 -4.48 11.53 -7.05
CA GLN A 26 -5.41 11.68 -8.17
C GLN A 26 -6.69 12.41 -7.76
N SER A 27 -7.30 12.05 -6.62
CA SER A 27 -8.47 12.76 -6.08
C SER A 27 -8.20 14.25 -5.88
N ARG A 28 -7.00 14.62 -5.42
CA ARG A 28 -6.60 16.02 -5.26
C ARG A 28 -6.50 16.76 -6.59
N ASN A 29 -5.95 16.12 -7.62
CA ASN A 29 -5.80 16.74 -8.94
C ASN A 29 -7.15 16.88 -9.67
N GLU A 30 -8.09 15.99 -9.42
CA GLU A 30 -9.40 15.97 -10.09
C GLU A 30 -10.53 16.59 -9.28
N GLY A 31 -10.25 17.09 -8.07
CA GLY A 31 -11.27 17.64 -7.17
C GLY A 31 -12.27 16.60 -6.67
N LEU A 32 -11.94 15.31 -6.72
CA LEU A 32 -12.80 14.23 -6.30
C LEU A 32 -12.72 13.98 -4.79
N PRO A 33 -13.78 13.41 -4.18
CA PRO A 33 -13.75 13.03 -2.78
C PRO A 33 -12.64 12.01 -2.50
N PHE A 34 -12.00 12.17 -1.33
CA PHE A 34 -10.94 11.29 -0.89
C PHE A 34 -11.45 9.87 -0.58
N VAL A 35 -10.72 8.87 -1.05
CA VAL A 35 -10.98 7.48 -0.70
C VAL A 35 -10.29 7.17 0.64
N ASN A 36 -11.04 6.62 1.60
CA ASN A 36 -10.48 6.18 2.88
C ASN A 36 -9.57 4.95 2.67
N ALA A 37 -8.40 4.92 3.31
CA ALA A 37 -7.47 3.81 3.26
C ALA A 37 -8.12 2.46 3.65
N LYS A 38 -9.06 2.45 4.61
CA LYS A 38 -9.81 1.23 4.96
C LYS A 38 -10.64 0.68 3.80
N ARG A 39 -11.19 1.55 2.95
CA ARG A 39 -11.96 1.14 1.78
C ARG A 39 -11.06 0.50 0.73
N VAL A 40 -9.85 1.05 0.54
CA VAL A 40 -8.83 0.45 -0.34
C VAL A 40 -8.43 -0.93 0.17
N TYR A 41 -8.19 -1.07 1.47
CA TYR A 41 -7.89 -2.37 2.10
C TYR A 41 -9.00 -3.40 1.88
N ARG A 42 -10.27 -3.04 2.11
CA ARG A 42 -11.42 -3.94 1.91
C ARG A 42 -11.50 -4.41 0.47
N ILE A 43 -11.40 -3.50 -0.50
CA ILE A 43 -11.45 -3.82 -1.93
C ILE A 43 -10.27 -4.73 -2.31
N MET A 44 -9.05 -4.44 -1.88
CA MET A 44 -7.89 -5.29 -2.18
C MET A 44 -7.98 -6.66 -1.51
N SER A 45 -8.56 -6.73 -0.30
CA SER A 45 -8.80 -7.99 0.41
C SER A 45 -9.84 -8.85 -0.32
N GLU A 46 -10.98 -8.24 -0.70
CA GLU A 46 -12.06 -8.90 -1.45
C GLU A 46 -11.60 -9.40 -2.83
N ASN A 47 -10.61 -8.74 -3.44
CA ASN A 47 -10.06 -9.16 -4.74
C ASN A 47 -8.80 -10.04 -4.61
N SER A 48 -8.41 -10.46 -3.41
CA SER A 48 -7.18 -11.25 -3.17
C SER A 48 -5.89 -10.58 -3.66
N LEU A 49 -5.84 -9.25 -3.63
CA LEU A 49 -4.72 -8.41 -4.11
C LEU A 49 -3.83 -7.92 -2.96
N LEU A 50 -4.02 -8.45 -1.75
CA LEU A 50 -3.13 -8.16 -0.64
C LEU A 50 -1.84 -8.97 -0.79
N LEU A 51 -0.71 -8.27 -0.91
CA LEU A 51 0.60 -8.90 -0.78
C LEU A 51 0.70 -9.57 0.58
N LEU A 52 0.80 -10.90 0.57
CA LEU A 52 1.28 -11.67 1.71
C LEU A 52 2.67 -11.14 2.03
N HIS A 53 2.78 -10.51 3.19
CA HIS A 53 4.03 -9.95 3.67
C HIS A 53 4.88 -11.11 4.19
N ASP A 54 5.56 -11.80 3.29
CA ASP A 54 6.64 -12.71 3.65
C ASP A 54 7.82 -11.84 4.10
N LYS A 55 7.78 -11.36 5.34
CA LYS A 55 8.87 -10.59 5.92
C LYS A 55 10.00 -11.58 6.22
N PRO A 56 11.18 -11.50 5.57
CA PRO A 56 12.36 -12.07 6.19
C PRO A 56 12.53 -11.38 7.55
N SER A 57 12.70 -12.17 8.61
CA SER A 57 12.96 -11.69 9.96
C SER A 57 14.03 -10.59 9.91
N ARG A 58 13.66 -9.36 10.28
CA ARG A 58 14.55 -8.20 10.25
C ARG A 58 15.75 -8.52 11.14
N GLN A 59 16.92 -8.82 10.56
CA GLN A 59 18.14 -9.02 11.35
C GLN A 59 18.38 -7.76 12.18
N GLN A 60 18.32 -7.90 13.50
CA GLN A 60 18.76 -6.85 14.42
C GLN A 60 20.24 -6.63 14.15
N ARG A 61 20.61 -5.40 13.75
CA ARG A 61 22.01 -5.02 13.65
C ARG A 61 22.58 -4.99 15.06
N GLU A 62 23.41 -5.97 15.42
CA GLU A 62 24.18 -5.93 16.66
C GLU A 62 25.15 -4.75 16.60
N HIS A 63 25.00 -3.80 17.51
CA HIS A 63 25.92 -2.66 17.63
C HIS A 63 27.17 -3.11 18.41
N LYS A 64 28.23 -3.56 17.72
CA LYS A 64 29.56 -3.72 18.33
C LYS A 64 30.28 -2.38 18.41
N GLY A 65 29.91 -1.58 19.39
CA GLY A 65 30.62 -0.36 19.75
C GLY A 65 31.93 -0.75 20.44
N ARG A 66 33.03 -0.77 19.71
CA ARG A 66 34.37 -0.73 20.32
C ARG A 66 34.62 0.73 20.70
N TYR A 67 34.46 1.04 21.98
CA TYR A 67 35.01 2.27 22.56
C TYR A 67 36.53 2.16 22.52
N ARG A 68 37.19 3.15 21.92
CA ARG A 68 38.63 3.28 21.82
C ARG A 68 39.09 4.34 22.82
#